data_AF-A0A355Q560-F1
#
_entry.id   AF-A0A355Q560-F1
#
_cell.length_a   1.000
_cell.length_b   1.000
_cell.length_c   1.000
_cell.angle_alpha   90.00
_cell.angle_beta   90.00
_cell.angle_gamma   90.00
#
_symmetry.space_group_name_H-M   'P 1'
#
loop_
_entity.id
_entity.type
_entity.pdbx_description
1 polymer ?
#
loop_
_entity_poly.entity_id
_entity_poly.type
_entity_poly.pdbx_seq_one_letter_code
_entity_poly.pdbx_strand_id
1 'polypeptide(L)' 'MAKGTNNPEINRLLGSEGNLGEMLGLSPDWARNIISTVGNYGESFERNIGSSTPIGLARGLNAQWTDGGLLYSPPFR' A
#
# COMPACT_ATOMS: atom_id res chain seq x y z
N MET A 1 -7.99 13.23 4.02
CA MET A 1 -8.91 12.06 3.94
C MET A 1 -9.35 11.81 2.51
N ALA A 2 -9.51 10.56 2.09
CA ALA A 2 -10.08 10.24 0.79
C ALA A 2 -11.62 10.35 0.79
N LYS A 3 -12.23 10.45 -0.39
CA LYS A 3 -13.68 10.30 -0.54
C LYS A 3 -14.03 8.82 -0.30
N GLY A 4 -15.06 8.57 0.49
CA GLY A 4 -15.53 7.20 0.78
C GLY A 4 -15.94 6.44 -0.49
N THR A 5 -15.74 5.13 -0.44
CA THR A 5 -16.06 4.15 -1.48
C THR A 5 -17.07 3.13 -0.95
N ASN A 6 -17.51 2.20 -1.81
CA ASN A 6 -18.35 1.07 -1.40
C ASN A 6 -17.55 -0.07 -0.75
N ASN A 7 -16.24 0.08 -0.54
CA ASN A 7 -15.38 -0.92 0.10
C ASN A 7 -14.92 -0.42 1.48
N PRO A 8 -15.39 -1.04 2.58
CA PRO A 8 -15.00 -0.65 3.94
C PRO A 8 -13.48 -0.76 4.22
N GLU A 9 -12.78 -1.71 3.61
CA GLU A 9 -11.34 -1.87 3.81
C GLU A 9 -10.56 -0.70 3.21
N ILE A 10 -10.95 -0.25 2.00
CA ILE A 10 -10.40 0.95 1.37
C ILE A 10 -10.70 2.16 2.24
N ASN A 11 -11.93 2.24 2.76
CA ASN A 11 -12.34 3.38 3.56
C ASN A 11 -11.56 3.51 4.86
N ARG A 12 -11.30 2.38 5.55
CA ARG A 12 -10.48 2.33 6.77
C ARG A 12 -9.02 2.68 6.52
N LEU A 13 -8.44 2.09 5.48
CA LEU A 13 -7.05 2.39 5.12
C LEU A 13 -6.86 3.87 4.78
N LEU A 14 -7.75 4.45 3.98
CA LEU A 14 -7.66 5.84 3.52
C LEU A 14 -8.28 6.86 4.49
N GLY A 15 -8.68 6.40 5.67
CA GLY A 15 -9.19 7.21 6.78
C GLY A 15 -10.65 7.64 6.68
N SER A 16 -11.33 7.46 5.55
CA SER A 16 -12.75 7.85 5.42
C SER A 16 -13.72 7.07 6.34
N GLU A 17 -13.26 6.02 7.03
CA GLU A 17 -13.99 5.26 8.05
C GLU A 17 -13.04 4.84 9.18
N GLY A 18 -13.52 4.75 10.43
CA GLY A 18 -12.76 4.24 11.57
C GLY A 18 -11.72 5.21 12.15
N ASN A 19 -10.88 4.71 13.07
CA ASN A 19 -9.88 5.49 13.82
C ASN A 19 -8.46 4.90 13.75
N LEU A 20 -8.16 4.10 12.73
CA LEU A 20 -6.86 3.41 12.57
C LEU A 20 -5.66 4.35 12.65
N GLY A 21 -5.73 5.53 12.03
CA GLY A 21 -4.64 6.52 12.09
C GLY A 21 -4.31 6.91 13.54
N GLU A 22 -5.34 7.19 14.35
CA GLU A 22 -5.18 7.55 15.76
C GLU A 22 -4.56 6.41 16.58
N MET A 23 -5.00 5.17 16.35
CA MET A 23 -4.43 3.98 17.02
C MET A 23 -2.95 3.79 16.71
N LEU A 24 -2.48 4.28 15.56
CA LEU A 24 -1.08 4.27 15.15
C LEU A 24 -0.31 5.53 15.57
N GLY A 25 -0.97 6.51 16.23
CA GLY A 25 -0.39 7.80 16.58
C GLY A 25 -0.14 8.71 15.37
N LEU A 26 -0.87 8.51 14.28
CA LEU A 26 -0.73 9.22 13.00
C LEU A 26 -2.00 10.02 12.66
N SER A 27 -1.88 10.90 11.66
CA SER A 27 -3.05 11.57 11.11
C SER A 27 -3.98 10.55 10.42
N PRO A 28 -5.30 10.76 10.40
CA PRO A 28 -6.23 9.83 9.77
C PRO A 28 -5.98 9.60 8.27
N ASP A 29 -5.28 10.52 7.59
CA ASP A 29 -4.94 10.44 6.17
C ASP A 29 -3.52 9.94 5.86
N TRP A 30 -2.83 9.37 6.86
CA TRP A 30 -1.44 8.90 6.74
C TRP A 30 -1.21 8.01 5.51
N ALA A 31 -2.06 7.02 5.27
CA ALA A 31 -1.89 6.07 4.16
C ALA A 31 -2.05 6.76 2.80
N ARG A 32 -3.02 7.68 2.69
CA ARG A 32 -3.20 8.51 1.49
C ARG A 32 -1.94 9.32 1.21
N ASN A 33 -1.35 9.92 2.25
CA ASN A 33 -0.15 10.76 2.10
C ASN A 33 1.06 9.93 1.63
N ILE A 34 1.24 8.72 2.17
CA ILE A 34 2.29 7.79 1.71
C ILE A 34 2.08 7.41 0.25
N ILE A 35 0.90 6.89 -0.11
CA ILE A 35 0.62 6.43 -1.47
C ILE A 35 0.77 7.57 -2.47
N SER A 36 0.32 8.78 -2.12
CA SER A 36 0.45 9.96 -2.99
C SER A 36 1.92 10.41 -3.17
N THR A 37 2.80 10.12 -2.21
CA THR A 37 4.19 10.58 -2.24
C THR A 37 5.11 9.56 -2.90
N VAL A 38 4.97 8.27 -2.57
CA VAL A 38 5.92 7.22 -3.01
C VAL A 38 5.30 6.15 -3.90
N GLY A 39 3.97 6.14 -4.04
CA GLY A 39 3.20 5.06 -4.67
C GLY A 39 2.96 3.89 -3.73
N ASN A 40 2.25 2.88 -4.23
CA ASN A 40 2.15 1.58 -3.56
C ASN A 40 3.44 0.76 -3.72
N TYR A 41 3.51 -0.40 -3.06
CA TYR A 41 4.68 -1.27 -3.09
C TYR A 41 5.14 -1.63 -4.51
N GLY A 42 4.21 -2.02 -5.39
CA GLY A 42 4.54 -2.41 -6.76
C GLY A 42 5.13 -1.26 -7.56
N GLU A 43 4.59 -0.05 -7.41
CA GLU A 43 5.10 1.15 -8.07
C GLU A 43 6.52 1.50 -7.58
N SER A 44 6.75 1.42 -6.27
CA SER A 44 8.06 1.67 -5.69
C SER A 44 9.09 0.61 -6.12
N PHE A 45 8.70 -0.67 -6.16
CA PHE A 45 9.58 -1.75 -6.64
C PHE A 45 9.96 -1.53 -8.11
N GLU A 46 8.97 -1.34 -9.00
CA GLU A 46 9.23 -1.20 -10.44
C GLU A 46 10.06 0.03 -10.75
N ARG A 47 9.85 1.16 -10.05
CA ARG A 47 10.62 2.39 -10.30
C ARG A 47 12.09 2.29 -9.88
N ASN A 48 12.41 1.52 -8.85
CA ASN A 48 13.75 1.53 -8.25
C ASN A 48 14.62 0.34 -8.66
N ILE A 49 14.04 -0.87 -8.72
CA ILE A 49 14.80 -2.11 -8.92
C ILE A 49 14.14 -3.08 -9.90
N GLY A 50 12.94 -2.78 -10.39
CA GLY A 50 12.17 -3.69 -11.22
C GLY A 50 12.67 -3.80 -12.65
N SER A 51 11.89 -4.49 -13.46
CA SER A 51 12.23 -4.92 -14.81
C SER A 51 12.55 -3.78 -15.78
N SER A 52 12.00 -2.58 -15.54
CA SER A 52 12.21 -1.38 -16.35
C SER A 52 13.45 -0.58 -15.94
N THR A 53 14.15 -1.00 -14.88
CA THR A 53 15.37 -0.34 -14.38
C THR A 53 16.62 -1.09 -14.85
N PRO A 54 17.82 -0.46 -14.79
CA PRO A 54 19.08 -1.15 -15.08
C PRO A 54 19.36 -2.36 -14.17
N ILE A 55 18.74 -2.44 -12.99
CA ILE A 55 18.87 -3.58 -12.07
C ILE A 55 18.03 -4.77 -12.58
N GLY A 56 16.85 -4.49 -13.16
CA GLY A 56 16.11 -5.46 -13.96
C GLY A 56 15.56 -6.66 -13.17
N LEU A 57 15.24 -6.50 -11.88
CA LEU A 57 14.72 -7.63 -11.09
C LEU A 57 13.28 -7.96 -11.47
N ALA A 58 13.03 -9.24 -11.71
CA ALA A 58 11.68 -9.79 -11.65
C ALA A 58 11.19 -9.81 -10.19
N ARG A 59 9.87 -9.78 -9.99
CA ARG A 59 9.27 -9.75 -8.64
C ARG A 59 9.67 -10.97 -7.80
N GLY A 60 9.59 -12.18 -8.35
CA GLY A 60 9.96 -13.41 -7.63
C GLY A 60 9.31 -13.49 -6.25
N LEU A 61 10.11 -13.74 -5.21
CA LEU A 61 9.63 -13.79 -3.82
C LEU A 61 9.02 -12.46 -3.31
N ASN A 62 9.31 -11.34 -3.97
CA ASN A 62 8.75 -10.02 -3.67
C ASN A 62 7.38 -9.76 -4.36
N ALA A 63 6.81 -10.75 -5.05
CA ALA A 63 5.43 -10.66 -5.52
C ALA A 63 4.44 -10.72 -4.34
N GLN A 64 3.18 -10.32 -4.59
CA GLN A 64 2.11 -10.53 -3.62
C GLN A 64 1.95 -12.04 -3.35
N TRP A 65 1.50 -12.39 -2.16
CA TRP A 65 1.27 -13.77 -1.78
C TRP A 65 0.25 -14.49 -2.69
N THR A 66 -0.74 -13.76 -3.22
CA THR A 66 -1.72 -14.25 -4.21
C THR A 66 -1.10 -14.52 -5.58
N ASP A 67 0.06 -13.91 -5.86
CA ASP A 67 0.75 -13.98 -7.14
C ASP A 67 2.00 -14.88 -7.03
N GLY A 68 2.05 -15.76 -6.02
CA GLY A 68 3.13 -16.72 -5.81
C GLY A 68 4.36 -16.17 -5.09
N GLY A 69 4.31 -14.95 -4.57
CA GLY A 69 5.36 -14.37 -3.73
C GLY A 69 5.13 -14.57 -2.24
N LEU A 70 5.90 -13.85 -1.42
CA LEU A 70 5.85 -13.92 0.04
C LEU A 70 5.32 -12.64 0.68
N LEU A 71 5.06 -11.59 -0.11
CA LEU A 71 4.61 -10.32 0.42
C LEU A 71 3.13 -10.39 0.80
N TYR A 72 2.86 -10.30 2.10
CA TYR A 72 1.52 -10.26 2.67
C TYR A 72 1.39 -9.04 3.58
N SER A 73 0.44 -8.15 3.28
CA SER A 73 0.05 -7.10 4.21
C SER A 73 -0.98 -7.65 5.18
N PRO A 74 -0.78 -7.54 6.50
CA PRO A 74 -1.84 -7.77 7.46
C PRO A 74 -3.07 -6.90 7.14
N PRO A 75 -4.29 -7.38 7.46
CA PRO A 75 -5.51 -6.62 7.23
C PRO A 75 -5.56 -5.36 8.13
N PHE A 76 -5.94 -4.24 7.55
CA PHE A 76 -6.17 -2.97 8.25
C PHE A 76 -7.59 -2.93 8.84
N ARG A 77 -7.76 -3.62 9.97
CA ARG A 77 -9.04 -3.81 10.67
C ARG A 77 -8.88 -3.62 12.17
#